data_AF-A0A3R6HPS9-F1
#
_entry.id   AF-A0A3R6HPS9-F1
#
_cell.length_a   1.000
_cell.length_b   1.000
_cell.length_c   1.000
_cell.angle_alpha   90.00
_cell.angle_beta   90.00
_cell.angle_gamma   90.00
#
_symmetry.space_group_name_H-M   'P 1'
#
loop_
_entity.id
_entity.type
_entity.pdbx_description
1 polymer ?
#
loop_
_entity_poly.entity_id
_entity_poly.type
_entity_poly.pdbx_seq_one_letter_code
_entity_poly.pdbx_strand_id
1 'polypeptide(L)'
;MKKEICAWIFNPANALFKQKKSEKAVGYIIYCECPEKCELYAKGNCVAFENKCPYGSRGMATGYSRMASKFNSWISDFKQAHKEAYEATLTQPKKLEYFMDLVYAPISHLGLNEGIDFVDGGGFGFFKGKPIIKREHFNEEFITKQIVNFIPHAFFGGVITDYQEKEVPKFLLWLKQLDYPLYEKVRRMNPDHNGFNAMTNVGRKAILQTLNPNIGTLKDIHGGIWTWDGEYLYSNNSHGSFMLIETREIQECRLKPKGNVVVKICDDAQVNENTEFID
;
A
#
# COMPACT_ATOMS: atom_id res chain seq x y z
N MET A 1 -10.32 6.78 27.23
CA MET A 1 -11.05 5.55 26.82
C MET A 1 -10.78 5.32 25.36
N LYS A 2 -10.43 4.10 24.93
CA LYS A 2 -10.12 3.81 23.53
C LYS A 2 -11.40 3.62 22.72
N LYS A 3 -11.51 4.28 21.55
CA LYS A 3 -12.63 4.16 20.61
C LYS A 3 -12.34 3.04 19.62
N GLU A 4 -13.34 2.23 19.29
CA GLU A 4 -13.27 1.27 18.18
C GLU A 4 -13.38 2.02 16.85
N ILE A 5 -12.41 1.83 15.96
CA ILE A 5 -12.33 2.59 14.70
C ILE A 5 -12.43 1.72 13.45
N CYS A 6 -12.17 0.42 13.57
CA CYS A 6 -12.34 -0.54 12.49
C CYS A 6 -12.45 -1.95 13.07
N ALA A 7 -13.31 -2.78 12.48
CA ALA A 7 -13.42 -4.19 12.81
C ALA A 7 -13.64 -5.03 11.54
N TRP A 8 -13.11 -6.25 11.52
CA TRP A 8 -13.35 -7.20 10.43
C TRP A 8 -13.31 -8.64 10.92
N ILE A 9 -13.87 -9.56 10.14
CA ILE A 9 -13.89 -10.98 10.44
C ILE A 9 -13.12 -11.75 9.37
N PHE A 10 -12.15 -12.55 9.80
CA PHE A 10 -11.70 -13.69 9.00
C PHE A 10 -12.73 -14.81 9.12
N ASN A 11 -13.43 -15.10 8.02
CA ASN A 11 -14.39 -16.18 7.94
C ASN A 11 -13.80 -17.37 7.15
N PRO A 12 -13.46 -18.50 7.80
CA PRO A 12 -12.88 -19.66 7.13
C PRO A 12 -13.82 -20.34 6.12
N ALA A 13 -15.12 -20.03 6.12
CA ALA A 13 -16.06 -20.51 5.12
C ALA A 13 -15.92 -19.78 3.76
N ASN A 14 -15.40 -18.54 3.78
CA ASN A 14 -15.29 -17.66 2.61
C ASN A 14 -13.85 -17.44 2.15
N ALA A 15 -12.88 -18.18 2.71
CA ALA A 15 -11.49 -18.06 2.33
C ALA A 15 -11.26 -18.55 0.89
N LEU A 16 -10.40 -17.84 0.15
CA LEU A 16 -10.04 -18.16 -1.24
C LEU A 16 -9.47 -19.58 -1.39
N PHE A 17 -8.70 -20.03 -0.40
CA PHE A 17 -8.17 -21.39 -0.33
C PHE A 17 -8.97 -22.22 0.67
N LYS A 18 -9.15 -23.51 0.36
CA LYS A 18 -9.88 -24.47 1.21
C LYS A 18 -9.24 -24.56 2.59
N GLN A 19 -9.94 -24.07 3.60
CA GLN A 19 -9.51 -24.16 5.00
C GLN A 19 -9.91 -25.49 5.63
N LYS A 20 -9.20 -25.87 6.70
CA LYS A 20 -9.58 -27.02 7.54
C LYS A 20 -10.95 -26.77 8.16
N LYS A 21 -11.77 -27.81 8.31
CA LYS A 21 -13.10 -27.68 8.95
C LYS A 21 -13.02 -27.22 10.42
N SER A 22 -11.90 -27.49 11.08
CA SER A 22 -11.59 -27.05 12.45
C SER A 22 -11.13 -25.60 12.55
N GLU A 23 -10.86 -24.93 11.42
CA GLU A 23 -10.44 -23.53 11.40
C GLU A 23 -11.53 -22.64 11.99
N LYS A 24 -11.14 -21.71 12.86
CA LYS A 24 -12.07 -20.85 13.60
C LYS A 24 -12.23 -19.51 12.90
N ALA A 25 -13.43 -18.93 12.99
CA ALA A 25 -13.60 -17.52 12.66
C ALA A 25 -12.82 -16.66 13.67
N VAL A 26 -12.25 -15.55 13.20
CA VAL A 26 -11.52 -14.61 14.04
C VAL A 26 -12.01 -13.20 13.74
N GLY A 27 -12.42 -12.49 14.78
CA GLY A 27 -12.80 -11.09 14.74
C GLY A 27 -11.61 -10.25 15.16
N TYR A 28 -11.29 -9.24 14.37
CA TYR A 28 -10.22 -8.28 14.63
C TYR A 28 -10.84 -6.91 14.84
N ILE A 29 -10.28 -6.17 15.80
CA ILE A 29 -10.76 -4.83 16.15
C ILE A 29 -9.54 -3.92 16.30
N ILE A 30 -9.60 -2.73 15.73
CA ILE A 30 -8.63 -1.67 15.95
C ILE A 30 -9.24 -0.62 16.86
N TYR A 31 -8.51 -0.31 17.92
CA TYR A 31 -8.83 0.70 18.91
C TYR A 31 -7.88 1.88 18.75
N CYS A 32 -8.37 3.11 18.95
CA CYS A 32 -7.56 4.33 18.92
C CYS A 32 -7.94 5.27 20.08
N GLU A 33 -6.96 5.93 20.68
CA GLU A 33 -7.16 6.87 21.78
C GLU A 33 -7.62 8.25 21.30
N CYS A 34 -7.13 8.70 20.13
CA CYS A 34 -7.40 10.03 19.61
C CYS A 34 -7.61 10.04 18.08
N PRO A 35 -8.60 9.32 17.55
CA PRO A 35 -8.79 9.21 16.10
C PRO A 35 -9.03 10.55 15.42
N GLU A 36 -9.77 11.45 16.06
CA GLU A 36 -10.10 12.78 15.51
C GLU A 36 -8.87 13.69 15.34
N LYS A 37 -7.73 13.37 15.96
CA LYS A 37 -6.46 14.11 15.81
C LYS A 37 -5.52 13.48 14.78
N CYS A 38 -5.84 12.28 14.28
CA CYS A 38 -4.95 11.50 13.42
C CYS A 38 -5.23 11.78 11.94
N GLU A 39 -4.24 12.34 11.26
CA GLU A 39 -4.30 12.69 9.84
C GLU A 39 -4.54 11.46 8.96
N LEU A 40 -4.01 10.29 9.34
CA LEU A 40 -4.29 9.04 8.63
C LEU A 40 -5.75 8.63 8.77
N TYR A 41 -6.33 8.74 9.96
CA TYR A 41 -7.71 8.37 10.19
C TYR A 41 -8.67 9.23 9.35
N ALA A 42 -8.41 10.55 9.29
CA ALA A 42 -9.15 11.47 8.43
C ALA A 42 -9.08 11.10 6.93
N LYS A 43 -7.98 10.47 6.49
CA LYS A 43 -7.79 9.95 5.13
C LYS A 43 -8.33 8.52 4.92
N GLY A 44 -9.03 7.93 5.90
CA GLY A 44 -9.51 6.55 5.81
C GLY A 44 -8.38 5.51 5.96
N ASN A 45 -7.28 5.86 6.61
CA ASN A 45 -6.12 5.01 6.79
C ASN A 45 -5.77 4.75 8.27
N CYS A 46 -5.08 3.64 8.54
CA CYS A 46 -4.56 3.34 9.87
C CYS A 46 -3.29 2.47 9.78
N VAL A 47 -2.22 2.85 10.49
CA VAL A 47 -1.00 2.00 10.55
C VAL A 47 -1.20 0.74 11.38
N ALA A 48 -2.21 0.69 12.26
CA ALA A 48 -2.38 -0.41 13.21
C ALA A 48 -2.78 -1.76 12.56
N PHE A 49 -3.05 -1.81 11.25
CA PHE A 49 -3.26 -3.08 10.55
C PHE A 49 -1.97 -3.91 10.55
N GLU A 50 -0.85 -3.31 10.17
CA GLU A 50 0.45 -3.99 10.12
C GLU A 50 1.37 -3.60 11.29
N ASN A 51 1.28 -2.36 11.78
CA ASN A 51 2.18 -1.82 12.79
C ASN A 51 1.65 -1.87 14.22
N LYS A 52 2.56 -1.67 15.17
CA LYS A 52 2.25 -1.26 16.54
C LYS A 52 2.17 0.26 16.58
N CYS A 53 0.95 0.80 16.59
CA CYS A 53 0.72 2.23 16.76
C CYS A 53 0.81 2.60 18.26
N PRO A 54 1.58 3.63 18.67
CA PRO A 54 1.59 4.08 20.07
C PRO A 54 0.24 4.56 20.59
N TYR A 55 -0.59 5.11 19.71
CA TYR A 55 -1.91 5.67 20.03
C TYR A 55 -3.08 4.69 19.82
N GLY A 56 -2.77 3.46 19.39
CA GLY A 56 -3.77 2.47 19.02
C GLY A 56 -3.41 1.07 19.49
N SER A 57 -4.37 0.16 19.41
CA SER A 57 -4.15 -1.24 19.74
C SER A 57 -5.05 -2.14 18.93
N ARG A 58 -4.62 -3.39 18.75
CA ARG A 58 -5.41 -4.45 18.13
C ARG A 58 -6.03 -5.35 19.20
N GLY A 59 -7.32 -5.61 19.06
CA GLY A 59 -8.03 -6.67 19.76
C GLY A 59 -8.29 -7.84 18.82
N MET A 60 -8.42 -9.02 19.40
CA MET A 60 -8.76 -10.24 18.69
C MET A 60 -9.78 -11.04 19.50
N ALA A 61 -10.86 -11.46 18.85
CA ALA A 61 -11.86 -12.35 19.40
C ALA A 61 -11.89 -13.64 18.59
N THR A 62 -11.55 -14.76 19.21
CA THR A 62 -11.61 -16.07 18.55
C THR A 62 -13.01 -16.64 18.66
N GLY A 63 -13.66 -16.86 17.52
CA GLY A 63 -14.97 -17.47 17.42
C GLY A 63 -14.92 -18.99 17.36
N TYR A 64 -15.93 -19.55 16.71
CA TYR A 64 -16.08 -21.00 16.56
C TYR A 64 -15.57 -21.49 15.20
N SER A 65 -15.40 -22.81 15.08
CA SER A 65 -15.17 -23.47 13.80
C SER A 65 -16.47 -23.67 13.04
N ARG A 66 -16.38 -23.92 11.72
CA ARG A 66 -17.53 -24.15 10.84
C ARG A 66 -18.41 -25.33 11.25
N MET A 67 -17.87 -26.25 12.06
CA MET A 67 -18.57 -27.43 12.57
C MET A 67 -19.46 -27.12 13.77
N ALA A 68 -19.23 -26.01 14.46
CA ALA A 68 -20.00 -25.65 15.65
C ALA A 68 -21.34 -25.03 15.25
N SER A 69 -22.41 -25.40 15.97
CA SER A 69 -23.74 -24.81 15.77
C SER A 69 -23.79 -23.30 15.99
N LYS A 70 -22.92 -22.77 16.86
CA LYS A 70 -22.80 -21.35 17.19
C LYS A 70 -21.96 -20.53 16.19
N PHE A 71 -21.48 -21.12 15.10
CA PHE A 71 -20.61 -20.44 14.14
C PHE A 71 -21.24 -19.19 13.53
N ASN A 72 -22.43 -19.35 12.92
CA ASN A 72 -23.11 -18.24 12.25
C ASN A 72 -23.64 -17.21 13.23
N SER A 73 -24.14 -17.65 14.40
CA SER A 73 -24.63 -16.72 15.43
C SER A 73 -23.49 -15.84 15.94
N TRP A 74 -22.31 -16.41 16.25
CA TRP A 74 -21.16 -15.65 16.69
C TRP A 74 -20.70 -14.59 15.66
N ILE A 75 -20.74 -14.92 14.37
CA ILE A 75 -20.41 -13.94 13.30
C ILE A 75 -21.42 -12.79 13.31
N SER A 76 -22.72 -13.10 13.43
CA SER A 76 -23.79 -12.10 13.50
C SER A 76 -23.65 -11.21 14.73
N ASP A 77 -23.42 -11.83 15.89
CA ASP A 77 -23.27 -11.15 17.18
C ASP A 77 -22.07 -10.21 17.17
N PHE A 78 -20.92 -10.65 16.62
CA PHE A 78 -19.73 -9.80 16.49
C PHE A 78 -20.01 -8.58 15.62
N LYS A 79 -20.64 -8.76 14.44
CA LYS A 79 -21.00 -7.64 13.55
C LYS A 79 -21.93 -6.64 14.25
N GLN A 80 -22.89 -7.14 15.01
CA GLN A 80 -23.85 -6.28 15.72
C GLN A 80 -23.19 -5.53 16.88
N ALA A 81 -22.30 -6.20 17.64
CA ALA A 81 -21.58 -5.59 18.76
C ALA A 81 -20.61 -4.49 18.31
N HIS A 82 -20.01 -4.65 17.13
CA HIS A 82 -18.99 -3.73 16.57
C HIS A 82 -19.49 -2.99 15.34
N LYS A 83 -20.80 -2.74 15.23
CA LYS A 83 -21.45 -2.28 13.98
C LYS A 83 -20.77 -1.07 13.33
N GLU A 84 -20.56 0.00 14.09
CA GLU A 84 -19.94 1.22 13.57
C GLU A 84 -18.51 0.98 13.05
N ALA A 85 -17.72 0.22 13.80
CA ALA A 85 -16.35 -0.12 13.41
C ALA A 85 -16.30 -1.13 12.25
N TYR A 86 -17.30 -2.01 12.13
CA TYR A 86 -17.40 -2.99 11.06
C TYR A 86 -17.84 -2.36 9.72
N GLU A 87 -18.63 -1.29 9.78
CA GLU A 87 -19.03 -0.49 8.61
C GLU A 87 -17.93 0.49 8.16
N ALA A 88 -16.94 0.76 9.02
CA ALA A 88 -15.81 1.64 8.71
C ALA A 88 -14.90 1.04 7.64
N THR A 89 -14.59 1.84 6.61
CA THR A 89 -13.67 1.45 5.54
C THR A 89 -12.31 2.10 5.79
N LEU A 90 -11.48 1.47 6.63
CA LEU A 90 -10.09 1.88 6.83
C LEU A 90 -9.13 0.93 6.10
N THR A 91 -8.03 1.47 5.60
CA THR A 91 -6.96 0.68 4.98
C THR A 91 -5.59 0.97 5.58
N GLN A 92 -4.61 0.10 5.35
CA GLN A 92 -3.22 0.40 5.69
C GLN A 92 -2.71 1.50 4.74
N PRO A 93 -2.04 2.56 5.24
CA PRO A 93 -1.39 3.55 4.38
C PRO A 93 -0.25 2.90 3.61
N LYS A 94 -0.04 3.34 2.38
CA LYS A 94 0.87 2.64 1.45
C LYS A 94 2.02 3.52 0.93
N LYS A 95 2.00 4.82 1.25
CA LYS A 95 3.06 5.79 0.94
C LYS A 95 3.52 6.52 2.20
N LEU A 96 4.57 7.33 2.06
CA LEU A 96 5.07 8.21 3.12
C LEU A 96 3.97 9.16 3.59
N GLU A 97 3.71 9.20 4.89
CA GLU A 97 2.66 10.05 5.48
C GLU A 97 3.09 10.56 6.85
N TYR A 98 2.72 11.81 7.15
CA TYR A 98 2.77 12.34 8.50
C TYR A 98 1.50 11.99 9.27
N PHE A 99 1.65 11.65 10.55
CA PHE A 99 0.51 11.47 11.44
C PHE A 99 0.91 11.74 12.88
N MET A 100 0.13 12.55 13.59
CA MET A 100 0.45 12.98 14.94
C MET A 100 1.89 13.58 14.97
N ASP A 101 2.69 13.12 15.93
CA ASP A 101 4.11 13.39 16.09
C ASP A 101 5.01 12.37 15.37
N LEU A 102 4.47 11.58 14.44
CA LEU A 102 5.15 10.46 13.79
C LEU A 102 5.16 10.58 12.25
N VAL A 103 6.05 9.80 11.65
CA VAL A 103 6.19 9.62 10.20
C VAL A 103 6.10 8.14 9.90
N TYR A 104 5.15 7.77 9.04
CA TYR A 104 5.05 6.42 8.50
C TYR A 104 5.83 6.36 7.19
N ALA A 105 6.89 5.57 7.13
CA ALA A 105 7.80 5.49 6.00
C ALA A 105 7.89 4.04 5.50
N PRO A 106 6.97 3.58 4.63
CA PRO A 106 6.90 2.19 4.17
C PRO A 106 7.95 1.86 3.10
N ILE A 107 9.22 2.12 3.43
CA ILE A 107 10.39 1.92 2.58
C ILE A 107 10.94 0.53 2.90
N SER A 108 11.00 -0.33 1.88
CA SER A 108 11.52 -1.69 2.06
C SER A 108 12.98 -1.64 2.53
N HIS A 109 13.38 -2.56 3.40
CA HIS A 109 14.74 -2.68 3.96
C HIS A 109 15.24 -1.54 4.85
N LEU A 110 14.52 -0.41 4.97
CA LEU A 110 14.93 0.68 5.86
C LEU A 110 14.97 0.24 7.34
N GLY A 111 14.09 -0.67 7.76
CA GLY A 111 14.07 -1.20 9.12
C GLY A 111 15.37 -1.91 9.55
N LEU A 112 16.26 -2.24 8.59
CA LEU A 112 17.59 -2.79 8.85
C LEU A 112 18.62 -1.72 9.27
N ASN A 113 18.30 -0.44 9.16
CA ASN A 113 19.21 0.63 9.55
C ASN A 113 19.23 0.80 11.08
N GLU A 114 20.24 0.22 11.73
CA GLU A 114 20.45 0.32 13.18
C GLU A 114 20.76 1.75 13.66
N GLY A 115 21.07 2.67 12.75
CA GLY A 115 21.29 4.09 13.04
C GLY A 115 20.00 4.89 13.27
N ILE A 116 18.83 4.26 13.16
CA ILE A 116 17.53 4.89 13.38
C ILE A 116 16.87 4.31 14.64
N ASP A 117 16.46 5.20 15.55
CA ASP A 117 15.57 4.86 16.66
C ASP A 117 14.11 4.81 16.17
N PHE A 118 13.69 3.63 15.74
CA PHE A 118 12.33 3.41 15.23
C PHE A 118 11.33 3.29 16.37
N VAL A 119 10.17 3.92 16.21
CA VAL A 119 9.01 3.72 17.09
C VAL A 119 8.41 2.33 16.85
N ASP A 120 8.38 1.87 15.60
CA ASP A 120 8.02 0.51 15.21
C ASP A 120 8.62 0.18 13.83
N GLY A 121 8.69 -1.11 13.48
CA GLY A 121 9.15 -1.55 12.16
C GLY A 121 10.67 -1.51 11.93
N GLY A 122 11.47 -1.39 13.00
CA GLY A 122 12.94 -1.47 12.99
C GLY A 122 13.51 -2.68 13.71
N GLY A 123 14.78 -3.02 13.42
CA GLY A 123 15.61 -4.01 14.11
C GLY A 123 16.24 -5.08 13.18
N PHE A 124 16.88 -6.11 13.76
CA PHE A 124 17.31 -7.34 13.07
C PHE A 124 16.46 -8.58 13.50
N GLY A 125 15.75 -9.25 12.56
CA GLY A 125 14.81 -10.36 12.82
C GLY A 125 13.32 -10.16 12.44
N PHE A 126 12.87 -10.77 11.33
CA PHE A 126 11.47 -11.02 10.92
C PHE A 126 10.41 -9.95 11.33
N PHE A 127 10.62 -8.68 10.95
CA PHE A 127 9.76 -7.57 11.36
C PHE A 127 8.37 -7.62 10.72
N LYS A 128 7.35 -7.54 11.57
CA LYS A 128 5.92 -7.61 11.22
C LYS A 128 5.29 -6.26 10.85
N GLY A 129 6.08 -5.19 10.64
CA GLY A 129 5.56 -3.84 10.39
C GLY A 129 6.47 -2.99 9.51
N LYS A 130 5.95 -1.86 9.03
CA LYS A 130 6.69 -0.87 8.24
C LYS A 130 7.36 0.20 9.13
N PRO A 131 8.48 0.82 8.71
CA PRO A 131 9.15 1.81 9.56
C PRO A 131 8.26 2.97 10.01
N ILE A 132 8.26 3.25 11.31
CA ILE A 132 7.67 4.44 11.93
C ILE A 132 8.74 5.20 12.70
N ILE A 133 8.86 6.49 12.43
CA ILE A 133 9.91 7.36 12.98
C ILE A 133 9.24 8.55 13.67
N LYS A 134 9.86 9.08 14.72
CA LYS A 134 9.39 10.33 15.32
C LYS A 134 9.60 11.50 14.36
N ARG A 135 8.58 12.33 14.21
CA ARG A 135 8.61 13.49 13.29
C ARG A 135 9.66 14.52 13.67
N GLU A 136 9.96 14.67 14.95
CA GLU A 136 11.02 15.55 15.44
C GLU A 136 12.42 15.18 14.91
N HIS A 137 12.65 13.89 14.59
CA HIS A 137 13.91 13.42 14.01
C HIS A 137 13.92 13.49 12.48
N PHE A 138 12.76 13.62 11.83
CA PHE A 138 12.61 13.51 10.38
C PHE A 138 12.94 14.83 9.66
N ASN A 139 14.23 15.16 9.58
CA ASN A 139 14.77 16.36 8.95
C ASN A 139 15.74 16.04 7.78
N GLU A 140 16.26 17.06 7.11
CA GLU A 140 17.11 16.91 5.93
C GLU A 140 18.39 16.11 6.18
N GLU A 141 19.01 16.26 7.36
CA GLU A 141 20.23 15.55 7.73
C GLU A 141 19.92 14.07 8.01
N PHE A 142 18.85 13.80 8.76
CA PHE A 142 18.37 12.45 9.01
C PHE A 142 18.04 11.72 7.71
N ILE A 143 17.25 12.34 6.83
CA ILE A 143 16.87 11.73 5.56
C ILE A 143 18.10 11.46 4.70
N THR A 144 19.02 12.42 4.61
CA THR A 144 20.26 12.28 3.84
C THR A 144 21.10 11.10 4.34
N LYS A 145 21.37 11.06 5.64
CA LYS A 145 22.27 10.06 6.24
C LYS A 145 21.63 8.68 6.35
N GLN A 146 20.38 8.63 6.81
CA GLN A 146 19.75 7.40 7.27
C GLN A 146 18.82 6.75 6.22
N ILE A 147 18.46 7.47 5.17
CA ILE A 147 17.59 6.94 4.10
C ILE A 147 18.32 6.99 2.76
N VAL A 148 18.69 8.19 2.29
CA VAL A 148 19.26 8.36 0.95
C VAL A 148 20.60 7.63 0.81
N ASN A 149 21.52 7.84 1.76
CA ASN A 149 22.86 7.25 1.70
C ASN A 149 22.96 5.90 2.43
N PHE A 150 21.85 5.33 2.88
CA PHE A 150 21.86 4.04 3.56
C PHE A 150 22.04 2.88 2.57
N ILE A 151 22.94 1.95 2.88
CA ILE A 151 23.21 0.77 2.05
C ILE A 151 22.86 -0.49 2.87
N PRO A 152 21.66 -1.05 2.69
CA PRO A 152 21.28 -2.25 3.40
C PRO A 152 22.00 -3.49 2.86
N HIS A 153 22.30 -4.42 3.76
CA HIS A 153 22.88 -5.72 3.44
C HIS A 153 21.91 -6.85 3.76
N ALA A 154 21.92 -7.90 2.92
CA ALA A 154 21.15 -9.11 3.16
C ALA A 154 21.76 -9.96 4.29
N PHE A 155 20.93 -10.82 4.89
CA PHE A 155 21.32 -11.67 6.03
C PHE A 155 22.54 -12.58 5.73
N PHE A 156 22.66 -13.08 4.50
CA PHE A 156 23.78 -13.92 4.06
C PHE A 156 24.90 -13.13 3.38
N GLY A 157 24.94 -11.80 3.60
CA GLY A 157 25.85 -10.89 2.91
C GLY A 157 25.32 -10.43 1.55
N GLY A 158 25.97 -9.41 0.99
CA GLY A 158 25.59 -8.77 -0.27
C GLY A 158 24.74 -7.51 -0.07
N VAL A 159 24.98 -6.52 -0.92
CA VAL A 159 24.22 -5.27 -0.98
C VAL A 159 22.84 -5.53 -1.56
N ILE A 160 21.80 -5.00 -0.93
CA ILE A 160 20.46 -4.97 -1.51
C ILE A 160 20.38 -3.78 -2.46
N THR A 161 20.82 -3.96 -3.70
CA THR A 161 20.93 -2.89 -4.72
C THR A 161 19.56 -2.26 -5.03
N ASP A 162 18.49 -3.06 -4.98
CA ASP A 162 17.10 -2.64 -5.13
C ASP A 162 16.72 -1.48 -4.20
N TYR A 163 17.36 -1.35 -3.03
CA TYR A 163 17.11 -0.22 -2.14
C TYR A 163 17.47 1.12 -2.80
N GLN A 164 18.68 1.22 -3.34
CA GLN A 164 19.17 2.44 -3.99
C GLN A 164 18.53 2.66 -5.36
N GLU A 165 18.28 1.59 -6.11
CA GLU A 165 17.75 1.67 -7.48
C GLU A 165 16.23 1.90 -7.54
N LYS A 166 15.48 1.47 -6.52
CA LYS A 166 14.00 1.49 -6.54
C LYS A 166 13.39 2.18 -5.33
N GLU A 167 13.81 1.81 -4.11
CA GLU A 167 13.18 2.31 -2.89
C GLU A 167 13.52 3.79 -2.60
N VAL A 168 14.78 4.20 -2.77
CA VAL A 168 15.20 5.61 -2.59
C VAL A 168 14.50 6.55 -3.58
N PRO A 169 14.50 6.31 -4.92
CA PRO A 169 13.75 7.16 -5.85
C PRO A 169 12.26 7.23 -5.54
N LYS A 170 11.63 6.11 -5.20
CA LYS A 170 10.23 6.05 -4.80
C LYS A 170 9.94 6.88 -3.55
N PHE A 171 10.81 6.77 -2.54
CA PHE A 171 10.73 7.60 -1.35
C PHE A 171 10.89 9.10 -1.66
N LEU A 172 11.87 9.48 -2.48
CA LEU A 172 12.09 10.88 -2.86
C LEU A 172 10.89 11.47 -3.60
N LEU A 173 10.23 10.68 -4.45
CA LEU A 173 8.98 11.06 -5.09
C LEU A 173 7.86 11.30 -4.07
N TRP A 174 7.71 10.41 -3.10
CA TRP A 174 6.74 10.60 -2.02
C TRP A 174 7.05 11.81 -1.14
N LEU A 175 8.32 12.04 -0.81
CA LEU A 175 8.76 13.19 -0.05
C LEU A 175 8.46 14.49 -0.81
N LYS A 176 8.73 14.52 -2.12
CA LYS A 176 8.39 15.66 -2.99
C LYS A 176 6.90 15.99 -2.97
N GLN A 177 6.03 14.97 -2.94
CA GLN A 177 4.58 15.12 -2.90
C GLN A 177 4.06 15.52 -1.51
N LEU A 178 4.70 15.04 -0.44
CA LEU A 178 4.28 15.28 0.94
C LEU A 178 4.80 16.61 1.50
N ASP A 179 6.08 16.92 1.25
CA ASP A 179 6.82 18.02 1.86
C ASP A 179 7.90 18.54 0.89
N TYR A 180 7.45 19.33 -0.08
CA TYR A 180 8.33 19.89 -1.11
C TYR A 180 9.50 20.73 -0.55
N PRO A 181 9.32 21.58 0.47
CA PRO A 181 10.43 22.31 1.10
C PRO A 181 11.51 21.39 1.67
N LEU A 182 11.13 20.32 2.37
CA LEU A 182 12.07 19.34 2.91
C LEU A 182 12.78 18.57 1.79
N TYR A 183 12.05 18.15 0.76
CA TYR A 183 12.61 17.53 -0.43
C TYR A 183 13.72 18.39 -1.08
N GLU A 184 13.48 19.68 -1.29
CA GLU A 184 14.47 20.58 -1.91
C GLU A 184 15.73 20.73 -1.05
N LYS A 185 15.60 20.73 0.29
CA LYS A 185 16.76 20.72 1.18
C LYS A 185 17.59 19.44 1.03
N VAL A 186 16.94 18.27 1.04
CA VAL A 186 17.61 16.97 0.87
C VAL A 186 18.29 16.89 -0.50
N ARG A 187 17.65 17.39 -1.57
CA ARG A 187 18.23 17.49 -2.91
C ARG A 187 19.49 18.35 -2.95
N ARG A 188 19.48 19.51 -2.28
CA ARG A 188 20.67 20.38 -2.19
C ARG A 188 21.83 19.74 -1.45
N MET A 189 21.56 18.89 -0.45
CA MET A 189 22.59 18.15 0.26
C MET A 189 23.16 16.97 -0.53
N ASN A 190 22.45 16.49 -1.56
CA ASN A 190 22.81 15.30 -2.34
C ASN A 190 22.64 15.57 -3.85
N PRO A 191 23.30 16.60 -4.42
CA PRO A 191 23.01 17.09 -5.77
C PRO A 191 23.26 16.03 -6.87
N ASP A 192 24.22 15.14 -6.65
CA ASP A 192 24.66 14.14 -7.63
C ASP A 192 24.03 12.75 -7.39
N HIS A 193 23.13 12.61 -6.41
CA HIS A 193 22.55 11.31 -6.10
C HIS A 193 21.55 10.89 -7.18
N ASN A 194 21.80 9.74 -7.83
CA ASN A 194 21.00 9.28 -8.97
C ASN A 194 19.50 9.12 -8.65
N GLY A 195 19.17 8.86 -7.38
CA GLY A 195 17.78 8.73 -6.92
C GLY A 195 16.86 9.90 -7.28
N PHE A 196 17.39 11.13 -7.42
CA PHE A 196 16.59 12.29 -7.85
C PHE A 196 16.23 12.26 -9.34
N ASN A 197 17.07 11.66 -10.17
CA ASN A 197 16.81 11.53 -11.61
C ASN A 197 16.03 10.23 -11.93
N ALA A 198 16.15 9.22 -11.08
CA ALA A 198 15.49 7.92 -11.23
C ALA A 198 14.06 7.87 -10.67
N MET A 199 13.51 8.99 -10.18
CA MET A 199 12.12 9.05 -9.70
C MET A 199 11.15 8.71 -10.84
N THR A 200 10.32 7.69 -10.64
CA THR A 200 9.38 7.22 -11.66
C THR A 200 8.08 6.75 -11.02
N ASN A 201 6.97 6.96 -11.72
CA ASN A 201 5.65 6.39 -11.41
C ASN A 201 5.44 5.03 -12.06
N VAL A 202 6.36 4.58 -12.93
CA VAL A 202 6.25 3.29 -13.60
C VAL A 202 6.11 2.18 -12.56
N GLY A 203 5.09 1.37 -12.76
CA GLY A 203 4.72 0.27 -11.89
C GLY A 203 3.73 0.60 -10.77
N ARG A 204 3.45 1.89 -10.51
CA ARG A 204 2.35 2.30 -9.61
C ARG A 204 1.00 1.97 -10.24
N LYS A 205 -0.03 1.84 -9.40
CA LYS A 205 -1.41 1.64 -9.84
C LYS A 205 -2.17 2.96 -9.81
N ALA A 206 -2.92 3.25 -10.86
CA ALA A 206 -3.71 4.46 -10.97
C ALA A 206 -5.07 4.18 -11.60
N ILE A 207 -6.01 5.09 -11.39
CA ILE A 207 -7.31 5.12 -12.06
C ILE A 207 -7.09 5.48 -13.52
N LEU A 208 -7.42 4.56 -14.43
CA LEU A 208 -7.21 4.70 -15.88
C LEU A 208 -7.75 6.02 -16.43
N GLN A 209 -8.96 6.40 -16.02
CA GLN A 209 -9.66 7.59 -16.51
C GLN A 209 -8.98 8.91 -16.10
N THR A 210 -8.01 8.87 -15.19
CA THR A 210 -7.25 10.05 -14.75
C THR A 210 -5.89 10.19 -15.45
N LEU A 211 -5.55 9.24 -16.32
CA LEU A 211 -4.31 9.22 -17.09
C LEU A 211 -4.42 10.03 -18.38
N ASN A 212 -3.27 10.49 -18.88
CA ASN A 212 -3.18 11.09 -20.21
C ASN A 212 -3.58 10.06 -21.28
N PRO A 213 -4.52 10.39 -22.18
CA PRO A 213 -4.86 9.52 -23.29
C PRO A 213 -3.77 9.54 -24.37
N ASN A 214 -3.70 8.47 -25.15
CA ASN A 214 -2.82 8.26 -26.29
C ASN A 214 -1.32 8.29 -25.96
N ILE A 215 -0.95 7.97 -24.71
CA ILE A 215 0.45 7.90 -24.27
C ILE A 215 0.87 6.47 -23.93
N GLY A 216 1.90 5.99 -24.64
CA GLY A 216 2.50 4.68 -24.41
C GLY A 216 1.50 3.53 -24.56
N THR A 217 1.79 2.42 -23.89
CA THR A 217 0.89 1.26 -23.82
C THR A 217 0.70 0.79 -22.39
N LEU A 218 -0.39 0.10 -22.12
CA LEU A 218 -0.71 -0.57 -20.87
C LEU A 218 -0.57 -2.08 -21.07
N LYS A 219 -0.24 -2.81 -20.01
CA LYS A 219 -0.12 -4.27 -20.04
C LYS A 219 -1.10 -4.91 -19.09
N ASP A 220 -1.84 -5.91 -19.57
CA ASP A 220 -2.68 -6.74 -18.71
C ASP A 220 -1.89 -7.91 -18.08
N ILE A 221 -2.56 -8.69 -17.23
CA ILE A 221 -1.96 -9.82 -16.51
C ILE A 221 -1.68 -11.05 -17.38
N HIS A 222 -2.22 -11.07 -18.61
CA HIS A 222 -2.06 -12.14 -19.59
C HIS A 222 -1.06 -11.78 -20.70
N GLY A 223 -0.46 -10.59 -20.65
CA GLY A 223 0.53 -10.12 -21.62
C GLY A 223 -0.07 -9.29 -22.76
N GLY A 224 -1.38 -9.04 -22.75
CA GLY A 224 -2.03 -8.18 -23.74
C GLY A 224 -1.58 -6.73 -23.61
N ILE A 225 -1.39 -6.09 -24.76
CA ILE A 225 -0.95 -4.70 -24.90
C ILE A 225 -2.16 -3.85 -25.25
N TRP A 226 -2.37 -2.78 -24.49
CA TRP A 226 -3.55 -1.93 -24.61
C TRP A 226 -3.18 -0.46 -24.80
N THR A 227 -3.97 0.25 -25.61
CA THR A 227 -3.87 1.71 -25.78
C THR A 227 -5.13 2.35 -25.22
N TRP A 228 -4.97 3.41 -24.44
CA TRP A 228 -6.04 4.22 -23.88
C TRP A 228 -6.23 5.49 -24.71
N ASP A 229 -7.39 5.72 -25.31
CA ASP A 229 -7.65 6.94 -26.12
C ASP A 229 -8.36 8.08 -25.36
N GLY A 230 -8.74 7.85 -24.10
CA GLY A 230 -9.54 8.78 -23.29
C GLY A 230 -10.99 8.34 -23.08
N GLU A 231 -11.48 7.38 -23.87
CA GLU A 231 -12.82 6.82 -23.74
C GLU A 231 -12.84 5.28 -23.79
N TYR A 232 -11.94 4.67 -24.57
CA TYR A 232 -11.84 3.25 -24.81
C TYR A 232 -10.41 2.72 -24.66
N LEU A 233 -10.32 1.44 -24.26
CA LEU A 233 -9.11 0.64 -24.37
C LEU A 233 -9.15 -0.18 -25.65
N TYR A 234 -8.07 -0.17 -26.42
CA TYR A 234 -7.90 -0.95 -27.65
C TYR A 234 -6.76 -1.94 -27.51
N SER A 235 -6.95 -3.14 -28.02
CA SER A 235 -5.87 -4.13 -28.17
C SER A 235 -6.08 -4.96 -29.42
N ASN A 236 -4.99 -5.26 -30.10
CA ASN A 236 -4.90 -6.21 -31.21
C ASN A 236 -4.19 -7.52 -30.80
N ASN A 237 -3.89 -7.67 -29.50
CA ASN A 237 -3.16 -8.81 -28.95
C ASN A 237 -3.68 -9.16 -27.54
N SER A 238 -4.99 -9.06 -27.37
CA SER A 238 -5.63 -9.43 -26.10
C SER A 238 -5.78 -10.95 -26.02
N HIS A 239 -5.66 -11.51 -24.82
CA HIS A 239 -5.89 -12.92 -24.55
C HIS A 239 -7.18 -13.08 -23.75
N GLY A 240 -8.26 -13.46 -24.43
CA GLY A 240 -9.55 -13.75 -23.79
C GLY A 240 -9.58 -15.15 -23.18
N SER A 241 -9.91 -15.26 -21.89
CA SER A 241 -10.29 -16.53 -21.26
C SER A 241 -11.78 -16.80 -21.47
N PHE A 242 -12.20 -18.07 -21.51
CA PHE A 242 -13.61 -18.50 -21.61
C PHE A 242 -14.33 -18.08 -22.89
N MET A 243 -13.62 -17.99 -24.02
CA MET A 243 -14.24 -17.76 -25.32
C MET A 243 -15.16 -18.94 -25.69
N LEU A 244 -16.34 -18.64 -26.24
CA LEU A 244 -17.35 -19.66 -26.63
C LEU A 244 -16.86 -20.59 -27.75
N ILE A 245 -15.87 -20.14 -28.52
CA ILE A 245 -15.26 -20.87 -29.63
C ILE A 245 -13.75 -20.70 -29.57
N GLU A 246 -13.00 -21.64 -30.13
CA GLU A 246 -11.54 -21.57 -30.18
C GLU A 246 -11.10 -20.44 -31.12
N THR A 247 -10.91 -19.23 -30.57
CA THR A 247 -10.33 -18.09 -31.28
C THR A 247 -8.85 -18.03 -30.98
N ARG A 248 -8.01 -18.46 -31.93
CA ARG A 248 -6.55 -18.43 -31.77
C ARG A 248 -5.94 -17.04 -31.98
N GLU A 249 -6.69 -16.11 -32.57
CA GLU A 249 -6.24 -14.75 -32.86
C GLU A 249 -7.41 -13.77 -32.68
N ILE A 250 -7.22 -12.74 -31.85
CA ILE A 250 -8.17 -11.63 -31.66
C ILE A 250 -7.65 -10.46 -32.48
N GLN A 251 -8.34 -10.11 -33.58
CA GLN A 251 -7.92 -9.02 -34.47
C GLN A 251 -8.07 -7.64 -33.80
N GLU A 252 -9.20 -7.41 -33.14
CA GLU A 252 -9.48 -6.15 -32.43
C GLU A 252 -10.33 -6.43 -31.20
N CYS A 253 -9.93 -5.86 -30.08
CA CYS A 253 -10.70 -5.79 -28.86
C CYS A 253 -10.81 -4.34 -28.42
N ARG A 254 -12.05 -3.89 -28.22
CA ARG A 254 -12.36 -2.54 -27.73
C ARG A 254 -13.20 -2.64 -26.47
N LEU A 255 -12.71 -2.06 -25.38
CA LEU A 255 -13.39 -2.07 -24.09
C LEU A 255 -13.72 -0.63 -23.67
N LYS A 256 -14.97 -0.40 -23.27
CA LYS A 256 -15.36 0.85 -22.59
C LYS A 256 -15.27 0.63 -21.08
N PRO A 257 -14.25 1.17 -20.39
CA PRO A 257 -14.12 1.00 -18.96
C PRO A 257 -15.30 1.67 -18.24
N LYS A 258 -15.87 0.98 -17.25
CA LYS A 258 -16.95 1.49 -16.41
C LYS A 258 -16.49 1.53 -14.95
N GLY A 259 -16.67 2.66 -14.29
CA GLY A 259 -16.21 2.90 -12.93
C GLY A 259 -14.69 3.07 -12.85
N ASN A 260 -14.14 2.93 -11.64
CA ASN A 260 -12.74 3.19 -11.32
C ASN A 260 -11.84 2.03 -11.74
N VAL A 261 -11.52 1.95 -13.04
CA VAL A 261 -10.66 0.89 -13.58
C VAL A 261 -9.21 1.15 -13.21
N VAL A 262 -8.56 0.15 -12.62
CA VAL A 262 -7.21 0.26 -12.10
C VAL A 262 -6.22 -0.32 -13.09
N VAL A 263 -5.21 0.46 -13.47
CA VAL A 263 -4.14 0.02 -14.37
C VAL A 263 -2.77 0.26 -13.75
N LYS A 264 -1.76 -0.47 -14.22
CA LYS A 264 -0.36 -0.28 -13.83
C LYS A 264 0.29 0.70 -14.82
N ILE A 265 0.89 1.77 -14.31
CA ILE A 265 1.65 2.73 -15.11
C ILE A 265 2.83 2.02 -15.77
N CYS A 266 3.01 2.23 -17.06
CA CYS A 266 4.08 1.66 -17.86
C CYS A 266 5.03 2.73 -18.43
N ASP A 267 4.60 3.99 -18.42
CA ASP A 267 5.37 5.17 -18.86
C ASP A 267 4.98 6.38 -17.99
N ASP A 268 5.94 7.15 -17.51
CA ASP A 268 5.68 8.36 -16.70
C ASP A 268 4.86 9.42 -17.43
N ALA A 269 4.95 9.50 -18.76
CA ALA A 269 4.17 10.44 -19.55
C ALA A 269 2.66 10.12 -19.52
N GLN A 270 2.25 8.93 -19.06
CA GLN A 270 0.85 8.57 -18.82
C GLN A 270 0.25 9.36 -17.66
N VAL A 271 1.08 9.90 -16.76
CA VAL A 271 0.66 10.57 -15.53
C VAL A 271 0.57 12.08 -15.76
N ASN A 272 -0.43 12.70 -15.14
CA ASN A 272 -0.58 14.15 -15.05
C ASN A 272 -0.90 14.57 -13.60
N GLU A 273 -1.08 15.87 -13.38
CA GLU A 273 -1.38 16.44 -12.06
C GLU A 273 -2.70 15.94 -11.44
N ASN A 274 -3.65 15.49 -12.26
CA ASN A 274 -4.95 14.97 -11.83
C ASN A 274 -4.95 13.44 -11.69
N THR A 275 -3.82 12.77 -11.91
CA THR A 275 -3.75 11.31 -11.83
C THR A 275 -4.00 10.82 -10.40
N GLU A 276 -5.03 9.99 -10.25
CA GLU A 276 -5.39 9.36 -8.99
C GLU A 276 -4.67 8.02 -8.85
N PHE A 277 -3.67 7.98 -7.98
CA PHE A 277 -3.00 6.74 -7.61
C PHE A 277 -3.80 5.97 -6.55
N ILE A 278 -3.80 4.65 -6.67
CA ILE A 278 -4.41 3.71 -5.71
C ILE A 278 -3.31 2.90 -5.01
N ASP A 279 -2.08 3.42 -5.07
CA ASP A 279 -0.91 2.78 -4.51
C ASP A 279 -1.13 2.44 -3.06
#